data_AF-A0A7S2MUV0-F1
#
_entry.id   AF-A0A7S2MUV0-F1
#
_cell.length_a   1.000
_cell.length_b   1.000
_cell.length_c   1.000
_cell.angle_alpha   90.00
_cell.angle_beta   90.00
_cell.angle_gamma   90.00
#
_symmetry.space_group_name_H-M   'P 1'
#
loop_
_entity.id
_entity.type
_entity.pdbx_description
1 polymer ?
#
loop_
_entity_poly.entity_id
_entity_poly.type
_entity_poly.pdbx_seq_one_letter_code
_entity_poly.pdbx_strand_id
1 'polypeptide(L)'
;FASECTFLPVPLDYSRPWTGTIDVFVKRLTPRKPAVPPAHAVWLLAGGPGHASADEVEPLHALLAERLLPRGAFEVFTPDFRGTSQSARLGCRGSQAEMPGSPGGVAIDASEWPGCIESLQAQYGGASRRFSTSDAARDLHALMERFRRPGQSISVYGL
;
A
#
# COMPACT_ATOMS: atom_id res chain seq x y z
N PHE A 1 -2.18 0.74 -21.97
CA PHE A 1 -2.31 1.40 -20.65
C PHE A 1 -1.00 2.07 -20.26
N ALA A 2 -1.06 3.11 -19.43
CA ALA A 2 0.07 3.73 -18.75
C ALA A 2 0.05 3.31 -17.27
N SER A 3 1.23 3.24 -16.66
CA SER A 3 1.39 2.99 -15.22
C SER A 3 2.00 4.23 -14.60
N GLU A 4 1.43 4.66 -13.48
CA GLU A 4 1.88 5.79 -12.70
C GLU A 4 1.97 5.37 -11.24
N CYS A 5 3.00 5.82 -10.53
CA CYS A 5 3.20 5.51 -9.14
C CYS A 5 3.42 6.78 -8.36
N THR A 6 2.92 6.84 -7.13
CA THR A 6 3.16 7.98 -6.24
C THR A 6 3.08 7.57 -4.78
N PHE A 7 3.60 8.43 -3.93
CA PHE A 7 3.50 8.32 -2.48
C PHE A 7 2.60 9.45 -1.97
N LEU A 8 1.64 9.12 -1.11
CA LEU A 8 0.80 10.08 -0.45
C LEU A 8 1.15 10.11 1.05
N PRO A 9 1.51 11.27 1.62
CA PRO A 9 1.66 11.39 3.05
C PRO A 9 0.30 11.30 3.73
N VAL A 10 0.19 10.42 4.72
CA VAL A 10 -0.99 10.24 5.57
C VAL A 10 -0.60 10.31 7.04
N PRO A 11 -1.52 10.66 7.95
CA PRO A 11 -1.23 10.65 9.38
C PRO A 11 -0.72 9.28 9.87
N LEU A 12 0.38 9.29 10.63
CA LEU A 12 0.82 8.08 11.35
C LEU A 12 -0.24 7.67 12.37
N ASP A 13 -0.76 8.62 13.14
CA ASP A 13 -1.85 8.45 14.11
C ASP A 13 -3.03 9.36 13.73
N TYR A 14 -4.10 8.79 13.18
CA TYR A 14 -5.29 9.57 12.81
C TYR A 14 -6.00 10.24 13.99
N SER A 15 -5.78 9.80 15.24
CA SER A 15 -6.31 10.48 16.43
C SER A 15 -5.49 11.72 16.81
N ARG A 16 -4.26 11.83 16.32
CA ARG A 16 -3.33 12.94 16.58
C ARG A 16 -2.55 13.28 15.31
N PRO A 17 -3.21 13.77 14.24
CA PRO A 17 -2.59 13.90 12.92
C PRO A 17 -1.38 14.83 12.86
N TRP A 18 -1.20 15.71 13.86
CA TRP A 18 -0.05 16.61 13.98
C TRP A 18 1.23 15.93 14.49
N THR A 19 1.19 14.66 14.93
CA THR A 19 2.37 13.99 15.51
C THR A 19 3.32 13.41 14.46
N GLY A 20 2.95 13.43 13.19
CA GLY A 20 3.78 12.95 12.09
C GLY A 20 2.99 12.19 11.02
N THR A 21 3.65 11.95 9.90
CA THR A 21 3.09 11.26 8.73
C THR A 21 3.92 10.05 8.35
N ILE A 22 3.28 9.14 7.61
CA ILE A 22 3.94 8.08 6.85
C ILE A 22 3.59 8.24 5.38
N ASP A 23 4.47 7.80 4.50
CA ASP A 23 4.20 7.75 3.07
C ASP A 23 3.52 6.42 2.72
N VAL A 24 2.39 6.51 2.01
CA VAL A 24 1.66 5.36 1.48
C VAL A 24 1.79 5.35 -0.03
N PHE A 25 2.33 4.25 -0.56
CA PHE A 25 2.51 4.02 -1.98
C PHE A 25 1.18 3.62 -2.65
N VAL A 26 0.94 4.17 -3.83
CA VAL A 26 -0.13 3.73 -4.72
C VAL A 26 0.34 3.69 -6.17
N LYS A 27 0.00 2.60 -6.85
CA LYS A 27 0.13 2.43 -8.29
C LYS A 27 -1.21 2.64 -8.96
N ARG A 28 -1.22 3.34 -10.09
CA ARG A 28 -2.38 3.61 -10.94
C ARG A 28 -2.14 3.10 -12.35
N LEU A 29 -3.10 2.34 -12.87
CA LEU A 29 -3.16 1.95 -14.27
C LEU A 29 -4.30 2.66 -14.97
N THR A 30 -3.99 3.27 -16.12
CA THR A 30 -4.94 4.09 -16.87
C THR A 30 -4.78 3.86 -18.38
N PRO A 31 -5.80 4.12 -19.22
CA PRO A 31 -5.62 4.12 -20.67
C PRO A 31 -4.55 5.15 -21.11
N ARG A 32 -3.74 4.86 -22.14
CA ARG A 32 -2.64 5.77 -22.56
C ARG A 32 -3.13 7.08 -23.20
N LYS A 33 -4.25 7.01 -23.91
CA LYS A 33 -4.86 8.11 -24.65
C LYS A 33 -6.38 7.98 -24.56
N PRO A 34 -6.97 8.18 -23.38
CA PRO A 34 -8.41 8.04 -23.22
C PRO A 34 -9.12 9.14 -24.01
N ALA A 35 -10.14 8.78 -24.80
CA ALA A 35 -10.98 9.76 -25.48
C ALA A 35 -11.88 10.54 -24.50
N VAL A 36 -12.20 9.93 -23.36
CA VAL A 36 -12.95 10.52 -22.24
C VAL A 36 -12.29 10.10 -20.92
N PRO A 37 -12.33 10.91 -19.85
CA PRO A 37 -11.81 10.51 -18.55
C PRO A 37 -12.44 9.19 -18.06
N PRO A 38 -11.68 8.30 -17.39
CA PRO A 38 -12.25 7.06 -16.88
C PRO A 38 -13.40 7.33 -15.89
N ALA A 39 -14.55 6.73 -16.12
CA ALA A 39 -15.78 6.90 -15.33
C ALA A 39 -15.82 6.03 -14.05
N HIS A 40 -14.96 5.02 -13.97
CA HIS A 40 -14.90 4.06 -12.88
C HIS A 40 -13.47 3.94 -12.34
N ALA A 41 -13.29 4.08 -11.02
CA ALA A 41 -12.05 3.74 -10.32
C ALA A 41 -12.21 2.39 -9.63
N VAL A 42 -11.33 1.45 -9.96
CA VAL A 42 -11.27 0.13 -9.33
C VAL A 42 -10.07 0.10 -8.39
N TRP A 43 -10.31 -0.11 -7.10
CA TRP A 43 -9.27 -0.26 -6.09
C TRP A 43 -9.09 -1.74 -5.79
N LEU A 44 -7.90 -2.26 -6.06
CA LEU A 44 -7.54 -3.64 -5.78
C LEU A 44 -6.60 -3.68 -4.60
N LEU A 45 -7.02 -4.39 -3.57
CA LEU A 45 -6.32 -4.50 -2.30
C LEU A 45 -5.71 -5.90 -2.22
N ALA A 46 -4.41 -5.95 -1.89
CA ALA A 46 -3.76 -7.19 -1.51
C ALA A 46 -4.44 -7.80 -0.27
N GLY A 47 -4.46 -9.11 -0.20
CA GLY A 47 -4.96 -9.90 0.90
C GLY A 47 -3.93 -10.16 1.99
N GLY A 48 -4.38 -10.83 3.04
CA GLY A 48 -3.60 -11.06 4.26
C GLY A 48 -3.09 -9.75 4.90
N PRO A 49 -2.34 -9.86 6.00
CA PRO A 49 -1.46 -8.79 6.44
C PRO A 49 -0.03 -9.05 5.95
N GLY A 50 0.66 -8.01 5.50
CA GLY A 50 2.10 -8.06 5.23
C GLY A 50 2.49 -8.28 3.76
N HIS A 51 1.58 -8.72 2.90
CA HIS A 51 1.90 -8.89 1.48
C HIS A 51 2.11 -7.55 0.76
N ALA A 52 3.01 -7.58 -0.22
CA ALA A 52 3.19 -6.49 -1.15
C ALA A 52 2.10 -6.55 -2.23
N SER A 53 1.53 -5.40 -2.58
CA SER A 53 0.53 -5.37 -3.65
C SER A 53 1.14 -5.74 -5.02
N ALA A 54 2.42 -5.48 -5.22
CA ALA A 54 3.17 -5.94 -6.39
C ALA A 54 3.20 -7.47 -6.54
N ASP A 55 3.15 -8.22 -5.43
CA ASP A 55 3.25 -9.69 -5.48
C ASP A 55 1.88 -10.33 -5.75
N GLU A 56 0.81 -9.81 -5.15
CA GLU A 56 -0.51 -10.44 -5.22
C GLU A 56 -1.42 -9.87 -6.31
N VAL A 57 -1.46 -8.54 -6.48
CA VAL A 57 -2.45 -7.86 -7.33
C VAL A 57 -1.88 -7.40 -8.66
N GLU A 58 -0.55 -7.28 -8.79
CA GLU A 58 0.09 -6.94 -10.08
C GLU A 58 -0.09 -8.00 -11.18
N PRO A 59 -0.12 -9.32 -10.91
CA PRO A 59 -0.46 -10.29 -11.95
C PRO A 59 -1.85 -10.06 -12.56
N LEU A 60 -2.81 -9.55 -11.76
CA LEU A 60 -4.13 -9.17 -12.25
C LEU A 60 -4.09 -7.91 -13.13
N HIS A 61 -3.07 -7.06 -13.00
CA HIS A 61 -2.93 -5.84 -13.80
C HIS A 61 -2.92 -6.12 -15.30
N ALA A 62 -2.25 -7.19 -15.75
CA ALA A 62 -2.22 -7.56 -17.16
C ALA A 62 -3.63 -7.89 -17.68
N LEU A 63 -4.37 -8.72 -16.94
CA LEU A 63 -5.75 -9.09 -17.29
C LEU A 63 -6.67 -7.87 -17.34
N LEU A 64 -6.59 -6.99 -16.34
CA LEU A 64 -7.43 -5.78 -16.26
C LEU A 64 -7.07 -4.79 -17.35
N ALA A 65 -5.77 -4.70 -17.67
CA ALA A 65 -5.26 -3.88 -18.73
C ALA A 65 -5.72 -4.31 -20.12
N GLU A 66 -5.93 -5.60 -20.34
CA GLU A 66 -6.47 -6.15 -21.58
C GLU A 66 -8.01 -6.09 -21.63
N ARG A 67 -8.69 -6.34 -20.51
CA ARG A 67 -10.15 -6.54 -20.51
C ARG A 67 -10.96 -5.29 -20.14
N LEU A 68 -10.46 -4.48 -19.21
CA LEU A 68 -11.20 -3.34 -18.67
C LEU A 68 -10.72 -2.00 -19.26
N LEU A 69 -9.40 -1.78 -19.32
CA LEU A 69 -8.85 -0.49 -19.74
C LEU A 69 -9.15 -0.10 -21.20
N PRO A 70 -9.24 -1.02 -22.19
CA PRO A 70 -9.56 -0.64 -23.58
C PRO A 70 -11.00 -0.16 -23.77
N ARG A 71 -11.91 -0.47 -22.82
CA ARG A 71 -13.26 0.10 -22.80
C ARG A 71 -13.26 1.58 -22.43
N GLY A 72 -12.09 2.16 -22.10
CA GLY A 72 -11.87 3.59 -21.85
C GLY A 72 -12.48 4.12 -20.55
N ALA A 73 -13.34 3.33 -19.89
CA ALA A 73 -14.13 3.77 -18.77
C ALA A 73 -13.50 3.45 -17.40
N PHE A 74 -12.38 2.75 -17.33
CA PHE A 74 -11.79 2.28 -16.07
C PHE A 74 -10.37 2.79 -15.87
N GLU A 75 -10.03 3.06 -14.61
CA GLU A 75 -8.66 3.08 -14.11
C GLU A 75 -8.57 2.16 -12.88
N VAL A 76 -7.39 1.62 -12.63
CA VAL A 76 -7.14 0.68 -11.54
C VAL A 76 -6.12 1.27 -10.58
N PHE A 77 -6.40 1.24 -9.29
CA PHE A 77 -5.51 1.64 -8.22
C PHE A 77 -5.12 0.42 -7.38
N THR A 78 -3.86 0.40 -6.97
CA THR A 78 -3.30 -0.69 -6.18
C THR A 78 -2.35 -0.08 -5.15
N PRO A 79 -2.83 0.14 -3.91
CA PRO A 79 -2.02 0.66 -2.83
C PRO A 79 -1.28 -0.46 -2.09
N ASP A 80 -0.12 -0.12 -1.55
CA ASP A 80 0.50 -0.90 -0.48
C ASP A 80 -0.08 -0.42 0.87
N PHE A 81 -0.49 -1.34 1.74
CA PHE A 81 -0.98 -0.97 3.06
C PHE A 81 0.15 -0.41 3.94
N ARG A 82 -0.20 0.51 4.87
CA ARG A 82 0.76 0.96 5.89
C ARG A 82 1.46 -0.23 6.55
N GLY A 83 2.78 -0.16 6.64
CA GLY A 83 3.61 -1.22 7.21
C GLY A 83 4.02 -2.31 6.23
N THR A 84 3.58 -2.27 4.97
CA THR A 84 3.93 -3.29 3.96
C THR A 84 4.67 -2.67 2.78
N SER A 85 5.53 -3.47 2.13
CA SER A 85 6.19 -3.12 0.86
C SER A 85 6.81 -1.70 0.85
N GLN A 86 6.27 -0.76 0.07
CA GLN A 86 6.81 0.60 -0.06
C GLN A 86 6.13 1.59 0.90
N SER A 87 5.05 1.19 1.58
CA SER A 87 4.26 2.04 2.48
C SER A 87 4.77 1.95 3.92
N ALA A 88 5.87 2.64 4.24
CA ALA A 88 6.44 2.68 5.60
C ALA A 88 6.60 1.29 6.24
N ARG A 89 7.22 0.35 5.50
CA ARG A 89 7.37 -1.06 5.89
C ARG A 89 7.84 -1.26 7.32
N LEU A 90 7.13 -2.10 8.06
CA LEU A 90 7.59 -2.62 9.35
C LEU A 90 8.66 -3.68 9.08
N GLY A 91 9.93 -3.30 9.18
CA GLY A 91 11.06 -4.18 8.97
C GLY A 91 12.09 -4.07 10.09
N CYS A 92 12.94 -5.09 10.20
CA CYS A 92 13.92 -5.20 11.27
C CYS A 92 15.28 -4.59 10.89
N ARG A 93 15.28 -3.41 10.25
CA ARG A 93 16.51 -2.80 9.72
C ARG A 93 17.48 -2.41 10.84
N GLY A 94 16.97 -2.01 12.01
CA GLY A 94 17.82 -1.66 13.16
C GLY A 94 18.65 -2.83 13.66
N SER A 95 18.06 -4.03 13.77
CA SER A 95 18.73 -5.25 14.21
C SER A 95 19.40 -6.03 13.09
N GLN A 96 19.22 -5.62 11.84
CA GLN A 96 19.70 -6.33 10.65
C GLN A 96 19.15 -7.76 10.51
N ALA A 97 18.02 -8.09 11.16
CA ALA A 97 17.48 -9.45 11.21
C ALA A 97 16.92 -9.96 9.86
N GLU A 98 16.70 -9.07 8.89
CA GLU A 98 16.24 -9.43 7.53
C GLU A 98 17.38 -9.37 6.50
N MET A 99 18.63 -9.30 6.95
CA MET A 99 19.79 -9.22 6.07
C MET A 99 20.29 -10.63 5.71
N PRO A 100 20.77 -10.88 4.47
CA PRO A 100 21.22 -12.21 4.06
C PRO A 100 22.26 -12.90 4.97
N GLY A 101 23.01 -12.12 5.77
CA GLY A 101 24.00 -12.65 6.72
C GLY A 101 23.47 -12.92 8.13
N SER A 102 22.17 -12.72 8.38
CA SER A 102 21.52 -13.01 9.66
C SER A 102 21.20 -14.51 9.79
N PRO A 103 20.95 -15.05 10.99
CA PRO A 103 20.55 -16.44 11.19
C PRO A 103 19.38 -16.92 10.31
N GLY A 104 18.32 -16.11 10.15
CA GLY A 104 17.18 -16.39 9.28
C GLY A 104 17.35 -15.95 7.82
N GLY A 105 18.46 -15.27 7.50
CA GLY A 105 18.71 -14.67 6.19
C GLY A 105 17.73 -13.53 5.89
N VAL A 106 16.96 -13.64 4.81
CA VAL A 106 15.94 -12.63 4.47
C VAL A 106 14.62 -12.84 5.23
N ALA A 107 14.49 -13.99 5.91
CA ALA A 107 13.43 -14.25 6.88
C ALA A 107 13.94 -13.98 8.30
N ILE A 108 13.03 -13.98 9.28
CA ILE A 108 13.37 -13.74 10.68
C ILE A 108 13.32 -15.07 11.43
N ASP A 109 14.46 -15.49 11.98
CA ASP A 109 14.52 -16.64 12.88
C ASP A 109 13.93 -16.31 14.27
N ALA A 110 13.51 -17.35 15.00
CA ALA A 110 12.99 -17.21 16.37
C ALA A 110 13.91 -16.39 17.28
N SER A 111 15.23 -16.55 17.15
CA SER A 111 16.25 -15.86 17.95
C SER A 111 16.41 -14.38 17.63
N GLU A 112 15.90 -13.92 16.49
CA GLU A 112 16.09 -12.55 15.99
C GLU A 112 14.91 -11.61 16.33
N TRP A 113 13.76 -12.18 16.69
CA TRP A 113 12.56 -11.42 17.06
C TRP A 113 12.77 -10.39 18.17
N PRO A 114 13.48 -10.70 19.28
CA PRO A 114 13.68 -9.71 20.34
C PRO A 114 14.33 -8.42 19.82
N GLY A 115 15.43 -8.54 19.07
CA GLY A 115 16.11 -7.38 18.48
C GLY A 115 15.28 -6.67 17.41
N CYS A 116 14.48 -7.40 16.64
CA CYS A 116 13.55 -6.80 15.70
C CYS A 116 12.47 -5.96 16.40
N ILE A 117 11.86 -6.50 17.45
CA ILE A 117 10.82 -5.82 18.23
C ILE A 117 11.41 -4.55 18.87
N GLU A 118 12.60 -4.63 19.46
CA GLU A 118 13.31 -3.46 20.01
C GLU A 118 13.55 -2.40 18.93
N SER A 119 13.96 -2.81 17.73
CA SER A 119 14.16 -1.88 16.60
C SER A 119 12.87 -1.17 16.18
N LEU A 120 11.76 -1.92 16.09
CA LEU A 120 10.46 -1.36 15.76
C LEU A 120 9.93 -0.43 16.86
N GLN A 121 10.16 -0.77 18.13
CA GLN A 121 9.83 0.07 19.27
C GLN A 121 10.69 1.34 19.32
N ALA A 122 11.98 1.27 18.99
CA ALA A 122 12.83 2.44 18.88
C ALA A 122 12.37 3.36 17.73
N GLN A 123 11.91 2.80 16.62
CA GLN A 123 11.47 3.57 15.45
C GLN A 123 10.08 4.22 15.65
N TYR A 124 9.11 3.46 16.14
CA TYR A 124 7.70 3.90 16.18
C TYR A 124 7.15 4.04 17.60
N GLY A 125 7.81 3.50 18.62
CA GLY A 125 7.33 3.47 19.99
C GLY A 125 5.89 2.97 20.09
N GLY A 126 5.07 3.69 20.85
CA GLY A 126 3.64 3.40 20.98
C GLY A 126 2.83 3.62 19.70
N ALA A 127 3.39 4.24 18.65
CA ALA A 127 2.73 4.41 17.35
C ALA A 127 2.75 3.13 16.49
N SER A 128 3.53 2.11 16.85
CA SER A 128 3.49 0.78 16.22
C SER A 128 2.08 0.19 16.15
N ARG A 129 1.22 0.47 17.15
CA ARG A 129 -0.20 0.07 17.15
C ARG A 129 -1.05 0.72 16.06
N ARG A 130 -0.52 1.72 15.35
CA ARG A 130 -1.20 2.42 14.24
C ARG A 130 -0.99 1.74 12.89
N PHE A 131 -0.19 0.68 12.84
CA PHE A 131 -0.12 -0.22 11.70
C PHE A 131 -1.23 -1.27 11.81
N SER A 132 -2.47 -0.80 11.87
CA SER A 132 -3.67 -1.60 12.05
C SER A 132 -4.56 -1.56 10.81
N THR A 133 -5.42 -2.56 10.64
CA THR A 133 -6.43 -2.58 9.55
C THR A 133 -7.34 -1.35 9.60
N SER A 134 -7.69 -0.85 10.80
CA SER A 134 -8.53 0.34 10.94
C SER A 134 -7.86 1.60 10.40
N ASP A 135 -6.56 1.79 10.65
CA ASP A 135 -5.84 2.93 10.11
C ASP A 135 -5.49 2.74 8.62
N ALA A 136 -5.23 1.50 8.18
CA ALA A 136 -5.09 1.18 6.76
C ALA A 136 -6.36 1.50 5.95
N ALA A 137 -7.55 1.26 6.52
CA ALA A 137 -8.82 1.64 5.91
C ALA A 137 -8.98 3.18 5.81
N ARG A 138 -8.46 3.93 6.79
CA ARG A 138 -8.42 5.40 6.74
C ARG A 138 -7.45 5.92 5.68
N ASP A 139 -6.31 5.24 5.47
CA ASP A 139 -5.40 5.55 4.36
C ASP A 139 -6.09 5.35 3.02
N LEU A 140 -6.75 4.20 2.85
CA LEU A 140 -7.50 3.90 1.63
C LEU A 140 -8.57 4.97 1.35
N HIS A 141 -9.30 5.39 2.38
CA HIS A 141 -10.26 6.48 2.25
C HIS A 141 -9.59 7.80 1.82
N ALA A 142 -8.46 8.16 2.43
CA ALA A 142 -7.72 9.37 2.07
C ALA A 142 -7.17 9.33 0.63
N LEU A 143 -6.65 8.18 0.20
CA LEU A 143 -6.23 7.94 -1.18
C LEU A 143 -7.41 8.08 -2.14
N MET A 144 -8.54 7.43 -1.83
CA MET A 144 -9.76 7.50 -2.64
C MET A 144 -10.23 8.95 -2.81
N GLU A 145 -10.35 9.72 -1.73
CA GLU A 145 -10.75 11.13 -1.80
C GLU A 145 -9.74 11.98 -2.57
N ARG A 146 -8.43 11.68 -2.45
CA ARG A 146 -7.37 12.39 -3.18
C ARG A 146 -7.44 12.19 -4.70
N PHE A 147 -7.74 10.97 -5.15
CA PHE A 147 -7.71 10.62 -6.58
C PHE A 147 -9.08 10.61 -7.25
N ARG A 148 -10.17 10.74 -6.47
CA ARG A 148 -11.54 10.76 -6.98
C ARG A 148 -11.75 11.92 -7.95
N ARG A 149 -12.36 11.62 -9.10
CA ARG A 149 -12.89 12.63 -10.01
C ARG A 149 -14.38 12.89 -9.77
N PRO A 150 -14.87 14.12 -10.05
CA PRO A 150 -16.30 14.41 -10.02
C PRO A 150 -17.10 13.44 -10.90
N GLY A 151 -18.20 12.89 -10.35
CA GLY A 151 -19.06 11.94 -11.06
C GLY A 151 -18.47 10.54 -11.27
N GLN A 152 -17.24 10.28 -10.82
CA GLN A 152 -16.62 8.97 -10.92
C GLN A 152 -17.18 8.01 -9.86
N SER A 153 -17.52 6.80 -10.29
CA SER A 153 -17.89 5.72 -9.37
C SER A 153 -16.65 4.94 -8.91
N ILE A 154 -16.72 4.40 -7.70
CA ILE A 154 -15.61 3.68 -7.08
C ILE A 154 -16.07 2.26 -6.73
N SER A 155 -15.22 1.28 -7.01
CA SER A 155 -15.39 -0.11 -6.56
C SER A 155 -14.11 -0.59 -5.88
N VAL A 156 -14.26 -1.33 -4.79
CA VAL A 156 -13.14 -1.85 -3.99
C VAL A 156 -13.22 -3.37 -3.98
N TYR A 157 -12.12 -4.03 -4.29
CA TYR A 157 -12.00 -5.49 -4.25
C TYR A 157 -10.78 -5.85 -3.40
N GLY A 158 -10.96 -6.72 -2.42
CA GLY A 158 -9.87 -7.34 -1.65
C GLY A 158 -9.73 -8.81 -2.02
N LEU A 159 -8.49 -9.31 -1.96
CA LEU A 159 -8.15 -10.73 -2.13
C LEU A 159 -8.08 -11.46 -0.78
#